data_AF-A0A8S0YGE3-F1
#
_entry.id   AF-A0A8S0YGE3-F1
#
_cell.length_a   1.000
_cell.length_b   1.000
_cell.length_c   1.000
_cell.angle_alpha   90.00
_cell.angle_beta   90.00
_cell.angle_gamma   90.00
#
_symmetry.space_group_name_H-M   'P 1'
#
loop_
_entity.id
_entity.type
_entity.pdbx_description
1 polymer ?
#
loop_
_entity_poly.entity_id
_entity_poly.type
_entity_poly.pdbx_seq_one_letter_code
_entity_poly.pdbx_strand_id
1 'polypeptide(L)'
;MYTNEDIQENRDKVKMMTIHTAKGLEFPYVFICGFNEGIFPSRKTNIKEKMEEERRLAYVGFTRAENALFLSDAEGINRDGSYKYPSRFIFNIDKKYLNYVVELEENFIDNANDFITNSENILNRNNNIQFNVGDRIIHKSFGAGKIIKIDNINSSYVIKFDNSETYSNISFSMKLENENSDNFKDNSIDGQKNLENKIILEIKNESNNQIKNWIESAKKYI
;
A
#
# COMPACT_ATOMS: atom_id res chain seq x y z
N MET A 1 -12.89 16.03 9.33
CA MET A 1 -13.66 17.29 9.39
C MET A 1 -12.90 18.22 10.31
N TYR A 2 -12.41 19.35 9.78
CA TYR A 2 -11.85 20.41 10.61
C TYR A 2 -13.03 21.11 11.28
N THR A 3 -13.15 20.99 12.60
CA THR A 3 -14.16 21.72 13.38
C THR A 3 -13.65 23.12 13.66
N ASN A 4 -14.57 24.09 13.64
CA ASN A 4 -14.35 25.53 13.78
C ASN A 4 -13.70 25.99 15.11
N GLU A 5 -13.14 25.08 15.91
CA GLU A 5 -12.38 25.38 17.14
C GLU A 5 -10.89 25.66 16.88
N ASP A 6 -10.37 25.37 15.68
CA ASP A 6 -8.98 25.70 15.32
C ASP A 6 -8.74 27.20 15.07
N ILE A 7 -9.78 28.03 15.15
CA ILE A 7 -9.72 29.48 14.89
C ILE A 7 -9.27 30.27 16.14
N GLN A 8 -9.24 29.66 17.33
CA GLN A 8 -8.73 30.32 18.54
C GLN A 8 -7.29 29.94 18.89
N GLU A 9 -6.42 30.92 18.60
CA GLU A 9 -5.22 31.31 19.34
C GLU A 9 -4.00 30.37 19.34
N ASN A 10 -3.04 30.72 18.47
CA ASN A 10 -1.65 31.02 18.82
C ASN A 10 -1.03 30.22 19.99
N ARG A 11 -1.08 28.90 19.93
CA ARG A 11 -0.33 28.02 20.82
C ARG A 11 0.53 27.08 19.99
N ASP A 12 1.80 27.00 20.35
CA ASP A 12 2.73 26.03 19.80
C ASP A 12 2.22 24.61 20.11
N LYS A 13 1.76 23.90 19.08
CA LYS A 13 1.07 22.61 19.19
C LYS A 13 1.55 21.69 18.10
N VAL A 14 1.66 20.40 18.42
CA VAL A 14 1.88 19.35 17.43
C VAL A 14 0.61 19.16 16.60
N LYS A 15 0.73 19.22 15.27
CA LYS A 15 -0.36 18.95 14.34
C LYS A 15 -0.37 17.47 13.96
N MET A 16 -1.46 16.79 14.23
CA MET A 16 -1.68 15.40 13.82
C MET A 16 -2.72 15.36 12.70
N MET A 17 -2.39 14.70 11.60
CA MET A 17 -3.27 14.57 10.45
C MET A 17 -2.91 13.33 9.62
N THR A 18 -3.78 12.96 8.69
CA THR A 18 -3.47 11.90 7.71
C THR A 18 -2.59 12.45 6.59
N ILE A 19 -1.89 11.58 5.87
CA ILE A 19 -1.07 11.97 4.71
C ILE A 19 -1.92 12.69 3.65
N HIS A 20 -3.14 12.21 3.39
CA HIS A 20 -4.07 12.84 2.43
C HIS A 20 -4.38 14.30 2.78
N THR A 21 -4.64 14.57 4.06
CA THR A 21 -4.95 15.91 4.55
C THR A 21 -3.74 16.84 4.63
N ALA A 22 -2.52 16.29 4.59
CA ALA A 22 -1.29 17.07 4.60
C ALA A 22 -0.94 17.66 3.21
N LYS A 23 -1.67 17.28 2.15
CA LYS A 23 -1.40 17.75 0.79
C LYS A 23 -1.48 19.27 0.71
N GLY A 24 -0.41 19.90 0.22
CA GLY A 24 -0.31 21.36 0.09
C GLY A 24 0.13 22.09 1.37
N LEU A 25 0.37 21.37 2.46
CA LEU A 25 0.98 21.91 3.68
C LEU A 25 2.46 21.53 3.72
N GLU A 26 3.28 22.34 4.36
CA GLU A 26 4.72 22.08 4.57
C GLU A 26 5.05 22.38 6.04
N PHE A 27 5.97 21.60 6.60
CA PHE A 27 6.36 21.68 8.00
C PHE A 27 7.87 21.52 8.15
N PRO A 28 8.50 22.23 9.10
CA PRO A 28 9.93 22.08 9.38
C PRO A 28 10.33 20.63 9.70
N TYR A 29 9.52 19.94 10.50
CA TYR A 29 9.75 18.57 10.94
C TYR A 29 8.48 17.74 10.74
N VAL A 30 8.61 16.58 10.10
CA VAL A 30 7.49 15.67 9.83
C VAL A 30 7.78 14.29 10.41
N PHE A 31 6.79 13.73 11.09
CA PHE A 31 6.84 12.36 11.62
C PHE A 31 5.77 11.52 10.93
N ILE A 32 6.19 10.50 10.18
CA ILE A 32 5.29 9.48 9.64
C ILE A 32 5.35 8.27 10.56
N CYS A 33 4.20 7.95 11.16
CA CYS A 33 4.06 6.86 12.12
C CYS A 33 3.39 5.64 11.49
N GLY A 34 3.79 4.44 11.93
CA GLY A 34 3.20 3.19 11.45
C GLY A 34 3.64 2.82 10.04
N PHE A 35 4.90 3.10 9.70
CA PHE A 35 5.48 2.88 8.38
C PHE A 35 5.88 1.40 8.18
N ASN A 36 4.89 0.52 8.29
CA ASN A 36 5.03 -0.94 8.17
C ASN A 36 4.29 -1.48 6.95
N GLU A 37 4.77 -2.60 6.40
CA GLU A 37 4.00 -3.38 5.44
C GLU A 37 2.63 -3.76 6.02
N GLY A 38 1.59 -3.55 5.20
CA GLY A 38 0.21 -3.81 5.57
C GLY A 38 -0.49 -2.67 6.31
N ILE A 39 0.26 -1.68 6.83
CA ILE A 39 -0.28 -0.40 7.30
C ILE A 39 -0.10 0.66 6.20
N PHE A 40 1.14 0.82 5.75
CA PHE A 40 1.49 1.74 4.66
C PHE A 40 2.72 1.19 3.91
N PRO A 41 2.53 0.51 2.76
CA PRO A 41 1.27 0.39 2.02
C PRO A 41 0.21 -0.48 2.73
N SER A 42 -1.06 -0.13 2.55
CA SER A 42 -2.18 -0.87 3.16
C SER A 42 -2.29 -2.32 2.67
N ARG A 43 -2.67 -3.27 3.55
CA ARG A 43 -3.04 -4.66 3.16
C ARG A 43 -4.12 -4.72 2.07
N LYS A 44 -4.93 -3.68 1.92
CA LYS A 44 -6.00 -3.60 0.90
C LYS A 44 -5.47 -3.36 -0.51
N THR A 45 -4.19 -3.04 -0.64
CA THR A 45 -3.52 -2.79 -1.90
C THR A 45 -3.24 -4.11 -2.61
N ASN A 46 -4.19 -4.53 -3.43
CA ASN A 46 -4.23 -5.86 -4.05
C ASN A 46 -3.97 -5.88 -5.57
N ILE A 47 -3.81 -4.70 -6.17
CA ILE A 47 -3.48 -4.49 -7.58
C ILE A 47 -2.37 -3.44 -7.69
N LYS A 48 -1.60 -3.48 -8.78
CA LYS A 48 -0.45 -2.59 -8.95
C LYS A 48 -0.84 -1.12 -8.97
N GLU A 49 -1.95 -0.76 -9.61
CA GLU A 49 -2.41 0.63 -9.67
C GLU A 49 -2.60 1.25 -8.28
N LYS A 50 -3.22 0.51 -7.34
CA LYS A 50 -3.36 0.95 -5.95
C LYS A 50 -2.01 1.05 -5.25
N MET A 51 -1.06 0.18 -5.58
CA MET A 51 0.29 0.24 -5.02
C MET A 51 1.04 1.49 -5.50
N GLU A 52 0.86 1.86 -6.77
CA GLU A 52 1.38 3.10 -7.32
C GLU A 52 0.74 4.33 -6.65
N GLU A 53 -0.55 4.25 -6.31
CA GLU A 53 -1.22 5.33 -5.55
C GLU A 53 -0.67 5.47 -4.13
N GLU A 54 -0.47 4.37 -3.40
CA GLU A 54 0.18 4.40 -2.08
C GLU A 54 1.62 4.94 -2.17
N ARG A 55 2.36 4.60 -3.24
CA ARG A 55 3.70 5.16 -3.49
C ARG A 55 3.65 6.67 -3.72
N ARG A 56 2.68 7.17 -4.49
CA ARG A 56 2.45 8.61 -4.66
C ARG A 56 2.09 9.29 -3.35
N LEU A 57 1.27 8.66 -2.51
CA LEU A 57 0.95 9.17 -1.18
C LEU A 57 2.20 9.24 -0.29
N ALA A 58 3.07 8.23 -0.34
CA ALA A 58 4.32 8.22 0.41
C ALA A 58 5.18 9.43 0.00
N TYR A 59 5.35 9.64 -1.30
CA TYR A 59 6.04 10.80 -1.84
C TYR A 59 5.42 12.13 -1.39
N VAL A 60 4.10 12.26 -1.40
CA VAL A 60 3.43 13.46 -0.88
C VAL A 60 3.80 13.66 0.59
N GLY A 61 3.69 12.64 1.43
CA GLY A 61 4.03 12.71 2.86
C GLY A 61 5.49 13.11 3.09
N PHE A 62 6.40 12.53 2.32
CA PHE A 62 7.83 12.81 2.43
C PHE A 62 8.19 14.24 2.03
N THR A 63 7.57 14.75 0.96
CA THR A 63 7.80 16.13 0.49
C THR A 63 7.14 17.20 1.36
N ARG A 64 6.43 16.84 2.43
CA ARG A 64 5.90 17.84 3.39
C ARG A 64 6.97 18.31 4.37
N ALA A 65 8.10 17.60 4.48
CA ALA A 65 9.19 17.94 5.40
C ALA A 65 10.18 18.91 4.75
N GLU A 66 10.43 20.03 5.41
CA GLU A 66 11.42 21.02 4.96
C GLU A 66 12.83 20.70 5.48
N ASN A 67 12.96 20.40 6.79
CA ASN A 67 14.27 20.19 7.42
C ASN A 67 14.57 18.72 7.71
N ALA A 68 13.64 17.99 8.32
CA ALA A 68 13.84 16.56 8.61
C ALA A 68 12.54 15.76 8.59
N LEU A 69 12.67 14.51 8.14
CA LEU A 69 11.61 13.52 8.06
C LEU A 69 11.96 12.34 8.96
N PHE A 70 11.03 11.99 9.84
CA PHE A 70 11.16 10.87 10.76
C PHE A 70 10.15 9.79 10.35
N LEU A 71 10.64 8.58 10.11
CA LEU A 71 9.81 7.42 9.82
C LEU A 71 9.84 6.51 11.05
N SER A 72 8.70 6.00 11.48
CA SER A 72 8.64 5.03 12.56
C SER A 72 7.80 3.84 12.17
N ASP A 73 8.36 2.66 12.36
CA ASP A 73 7.74 1.37 12.17
C ASP A 73 7.69 0.62 13.51
N ALA A 74 6.95 -0.49 13.52
CA ALA A 74 6.80 -1.36 14.68
C ALA A 74 7.22 -2.78 14.34
N GLU A 75 8.10 -3.36 15.17
CA GLU A 75 8.52 -4.75 15.06
C GLU A 75 7.51 -5.72 15.73
N GLY A 76 7.78 -7.01 15.55
CA GLY A 76 7.05 -8.11 16.19
C GLY A 76 6.12 -8.84 15.23
N ILE A 77 5.05 -9.41 15.78
CA ILE A 77 4.14 -10.31 15.06
C ILE A 77 2.74 -9.68 15.01
N ASN A 78 2.09 -9.79 13.85
CA ASN A 78 0.70 -9.44 13.65
C ASN A 78 -0.22 -10.46 14.33
N ARG A 79 -1.51 -10.12 14.47
CA ARG A 79 -2.51 -11.03 15.07
C ARG A 79 -2.69 -12.35 14.30
N ASP A 80 -2.35 -12.35 13.01
CA ASP A 80 -2.41 -13.51 12.12
C ASP A 80 -1.16 -14.40 12.19
N GLY A 81 -0.19 -14.07 13.06
CA GLY A 81 1.07 -14.81 13.19
C GLY A 81 2.15 -14.41 12.18
N SER A 82 1.86 -13.48 11.26
CA SER A 82 2.86 -12.97 10.31
C SER A 82 3.80 -11.95 10.98
N TYR A 83 5.06 -11.93 10.58
CA TYR A 83 5.99 -10.88 11.00
C TYR A 83 5.56 -9.50 10.48
N LYS A 84 5.83 -8.47 11.28
CA LYS A 84 5.74 -7.08 10.84
C LYS A 84 7.06 -6.70 10.19
N TYR A 85 6.99 -6.35 8.91
CA TYR A 85 8.12 -5.80 8.19
C TYR A 85 8.01 -4.27 8.09
N PRO A 86 9.14 -3.55 8.00
CA PRO A 86 9.15 -2.15 7.63
C PRO A 86 8.51 -1.96 6.26
N SER A 87 7.96 -0.78 5.99
CA SER A 87 7.38 -0.47 4.67
C SER A 87 8.39 -0.67 3.56
N ARG A 88 7.97 -1.27 2.43
CA ARG A 88 8.82 -1.42 1.24
C ARG A 88 9.43 -0.12 0.77
N PHE A 89 8.73 1.01 0.98
CA PHE A 89 9.19 2.31 0.51
C PHE A 89 10.50 2.77 1.18
N ILE A 90 10.87 2.19 2.32
CA ILE A 90 12.18 2.43 2.95
C ILE A 90 13.29 1.83 2.07
N PHE A 91 13.10 0.63 1.53
CA PHE A 91 14.12 -0.07 0.74
C PHE A 91 14.32 0.52 -0.66
N ASN A 92 13.37 1.33 -1.14
CA ASN A 92 13.55 2.14 -2.36
C ASN A 92 14.49 3.33 -2.16
N ILE A 93 14.79 3.70 -0.91
CA ILE A 93 15.64 4.83 -0.58
C ILE A 93 17.10 4.36 -0.52
N ASP A 94 17.99 5.11 -1.17
CA ASP A 94 19.43 4.87 -1.05
C ASP A 94 19.85 4.99 0.42
N LYS A 95 20.50 3.93 0.94
CA LYS A 95 20.91 3.78 2.34
C LYS A 95 21.70 4.99 2.86
N LYS A 96 22.42 5.72 2.00
CA LYS A 96 23.19 6.92 2.41
C LYS A 96 22.31 8.08 2.89
N TYR A 97 21.02 8.07 2.57
CA TYR A 97 20.04 9.07 3.02
C TYR A 97 19.21 8.59 4.22
N LEU A 98 19.46 7.37 4.71
CA LEU A 98 18.79 6.79 5.86
C LEU A 98 19.76 6.74 7.04
N ASN A 99 19.32 7.29 8.17
CA ASN A 99 19.98 7.06 9.43
C ASN A 99 19.06 6.21 10.31
N TYR A 100 19.54 5.02 10.64
CA TYR A 100 18.83 4.08 11.48
C TYR A 100 19.17 4.34 12.94
N VAL A 101 18.17 4.55 13.79
CA VAL A 101 18.39 4.63 15.25
C VAL A 101 18.69 3.25 15.83
N VAL A 102 18.13 2.22 15.22
CA VAL A 102 18.43 0.82 15.50
C VAL A 102 18.72 0.16 14.15
N GLU A 103 19.92 -0.39 14.00
CA GLU A 103 20.28 -1.12 12.79
C GLU A 103 19.43 -2.40 12.67
N LEU A 104 18.89 -2.63 11.48
CA LEU A 104 18.15 -3.85 11.17
C LEU A 104 19.13 -4.99 10.92
N GLU A 105 18.88 -6.15 11.51
CA GLU A 105 19.67 -7.37 11.23
C GLU A 105 19.58 -7.76 9.75
N GLU A 106 20.69 -8.20 9.15
CA GLU A 106 20.73 -8.57 7.72
C GLU A 106 19.69 -9.65 7.38
N ASN A 107 19.56 -10.68 8.21
CA ASN A 107 18.56 -11.74 8.03
C ASN A 107 17.13 -11.17 8.00
N PHE A 108 16.85 -10.13 8.79
CA PHE A 108 15.53 -9.51 8.81
C PHE A 108 15.26 -8.71 7.53
N ILE A 109 16.28 -8.02 7.01
CA ILE A 109 16.21 -7.31 5.73
C ILE A 109 15.94 -8.30 4.58
N ASP A 110 16.63 -9.44 4.57
CA ASP A 110 16.45 -10.46 3.53
C ASP A 110 15.03 -11.04 3.55
N ASN A 111 14.53 -11.39 4.74
CA ASN A 111 13.15 -11.87 4.90
C ASN A 111 12.11 -10.81 4.48
N ALA A 112 12.37 -9.52 4.76
CA ALA A 112 11.51 -8.43 4.31
C ALA A 112 11.51 -8.31 2.77
N ASN A 113 12.69 -8.39 2.14
CA ASN A 113 12.82 -8.34 0.68
C ASN A 113 12.12 -9.51 -0.02
N ASP A 114 12.24 -10.74 0.52
CA ASP A 114 11.54 -11.91 0.00
C ASP A 114 10.03 -11.76 0.12
N PHE A 115 9.54 -11.25 1.25
CA PHE A 115 8.13 -10.94 1.44
C PHE A 115 7.63 -9.92 0.41
N ILE A 116 8.37 -8.82 0.21
CA ILE A 116 8.03 -7.76 -0.75
C ILE A 116 8.00 -8.32 -2.18
N THR A 117 9.04 -9.06 -2.58
CA THR A 117 9.14 -9.67 -3.92
C THR A 117 7.97 -10.60 -4.22
N ASN A 118 7.60 -11.46 -3.26
CA ASN A 118 6.46 -12.35 -3.39
C ASN A 118 5.15 -11.55 -3.52
N SER A 119 4.97 -10.51 -2.71
CA SER A 119 3.80 -9.64 -2.81
C SER A 119 3.70 -8.93 -4.16
N GLU A 120 4.82 -8.45 -4.71
CA GLU A 120 4.86 -7.78 -6.01
C GLU A 120 4.52 -8.72 -7.17
N ASN A 121 4.99 -9.97 -7.09
CA ASN A 121 4.60 -11.00 -8.06
C ASN A 121 3.09 -11.25 -8.06
N ILE A 122 2.46 -11.28 -6.89
CA ILE A 122 1.00 -11.41 -6.77
C ILE A 122 0.31 -10.17 -7.36
N LEU A 123 0.78 -8.96 -7.05
CA LEU A 123 0.23 -7.72 -7.61
C LEU A 123 0.31 -7.69 -9.14
N ASN A 124 1.44 -8.13 -9.70
CA ASN A 124 1.64 -8.20 -11.14
C ASN A 124 0.68 -9.19 -11.80
N ARG A 125 0.41 -10.35 -11.17
CA ARG A 125 -0.59 -11.31 -11.65
C ARG A 125 -2.01 -10.75 -11.56
N ASN A 126 -2.31 -10.03 -10.49
CA ASN A 126 -3.62 -9.42 -10.26
C ASN A 126 -3.91 -8.25 -11.21
N ASN A 127 -2.92 -7.70 -11.91
CA ASN A 127 -3.17 -6.75 -12.99
C ASN A 127 -3.87 -7.38 -14.20
N ASN A 128 -3.87 -8.71 -14.31
CA ASN A 128 -4.64 -9.41 -15.34
C ASN A 128 -6.11 -9.59 -14.95
N ILE A 129 -6.57 -8.99 -13.84
CA ILE A 129 -7.99 -8.95 -13.51
C ILE A 129 -8.70 -8.06 -14.52
N GLN A 130 -9.59 -8.66 -15.32
CA GLN A 130 -10.37 -8.01 -16.38
C GLN A 130 -11.87 -7.97 -16.06
N PHE A 131 -12.32 -8.76 -15.08
CA PHE A 131 -13.73 -8.95 -14.76
C PHE A 131 -13.97 -8.78 -13.27
N ASN A 132 -15.19 -8.35 -12.92
CA ASN A 132 -15.66 -8.14 -11.56
C ASN A 132 -16.53 -9.30 -11.06
N VAL A 133 -16.70 -9.39 -9.74
CA VAL A 133 -17.68 -10.30 -9.16
C VAL A 133 -19.07 -9.92 -9.66
N GLY A 134 -19.79 -10.91 -10.18
CA GLY A 134 -21.11 -10.72 -10.77
C GLY A 134 -21.12 -10.74 -12.30
N ASP A 135 -19.97 -10.50 -12.94
CA ASP A 135 -19.86 -10.50 -14.41
C ASP A 135 -20.21 -11.89 -14.96
N ARG A 136 -20.90 -11.87 -16.10
CA ARG A 136 -21.17 -13.08 -16.88
C ARG A 136 -20.11 -13.22 -17.96
N ILE A 137 -19.50 -14.38 -18.00
CA ILE A 137 -18.39 -14.70 -18.89
C ILE A 137 -18.68 -15.98 -19.67
N ILE A 138 -18.01 -16.14 -20.80
CA ILE A 138 -18.03 -17.36 -21.59
C ILE A 138 -16.61 -17.94 -21.61
N HIS A 139 -16.48 -19.20 -21.20
CA HIS A 139 -15.24 -19.97 -21.31
C HIS A 139 -15.35 -20.99 -22.44
N LYS A 140 -14.33 -21.08 -23.29
CA LYS A 140 -14.34 -21.93 -24.51
C LYS A 140 -14.71 -23.39 -24.26
N SER A 141 -14.29 -23.97 -23.13
CA SER A 141 -14.55 -25.37 -22.81
C SER A 141 -15.74 -25.59 -21.87
N PHE A 142 -16.13 -24.59 -21.08
CA PHE A 142 -17.12 -24.76 -20.00
C PHE A 142 -18.42 -23.98 -20.25
N GLY A 143 -18.47 -23.16 -21.30
CA GLY A 143 -19.63 -22.37 -21.65
C GLY A 143 -19.79 -21.12 -20.79
N ALA A 144 -21.03 -20.62 -20.72
CA ALA A 144 -21.38 -19.43 -19.95
C ALA A 144 -21.35 -19.70 -18.44
N GLY A 145 -20.91 -18.70 -17.68
CA GLY A 145 -20.84 -18.77 -16.23
C GLY A 145 -20.76 -17.39 -15.60
N LYS A 146 -20.97 -17.34 -14.29
CA LYS A 146 -20.93 -16.11 -13.50
C LYS A 146 -19.75 -16.13 -12.56
N ILE A 147 -19.02 -15.01 -12.48
CA ILE A 147 -17.96 -14.83 -11.48
C ILE A 147 -18.60 -14.63 -10.11
N ILE A 148 -18.29 -15.52 -9.17
CA ILE A 148 -18.83 -15.51 -7.81
C ILE A 148 -17.85 -14.85 -6.85
N LYS A 149 -16.54 -15.03 -7.08
CA LYS A 149 -15.49 -14.48 -6.24
C LYS A 149 -14.21 -14.29 -7.04
N ILE A 150 -13.42 -13.29 -6.66
CA ILE A 150 -12.06 -13.07 -7.14
C ILE A 150 -11.11 -13.49 -6.01
N ASP A 151 -10.28 -14.49 -6.25
CA ASP A 151 -9.25 -14.93 -5.33
C ASP A 151 -7.90 -14.32 -5.70
N ASN A 152 -7.58 -13.20 -5.06
CA ASN A 152 -6.33 -12.46 -5.27
C ASN A 152 -5.10 -13.20 -4.74
N ILE A 153 -5.26 -14.17 -3.84
CA ILE A 153 -4.15 -14.94 -3.26
C ILE A 153 -3.72 -16.00 -4.27
N ASN A 154 -4.70 -16.71 -4.85
CA ASN A 154 -4.45 -17.72 -5.88
C ASN A 154 -4.45 -17.15 -7.31
N SER A 155 -4.58 -15.83 -7.45
CA SER A 155 -4.72 -15.11 -8.74
C SER A 155 -5.72 -15.77 -9.70
N SER A 156 -6.93 -16.09 -9.21
CA SER A 156 -7.96 -16.81 -9.98
C SER A 156 -9.38 -16.30 -9.74
N TYR A 157 -10.24 -16.47 -10.75
CA TYR A 157 -11.68 -16.29 -10.66
C TYR A 157 -12.34 -17.58 -10.19
N VAL A 158 -13.23 -17.48 -9.21
CA VAL A 158 -14.15 -18.54 -8.83
C VAL A 158 -15.43 -18.36 -9.64
N ILE A 159 -15.64 -19.23 -10.62
CA ILE A 159 -16.76 -19.16 -11.56
C ILE A 159 -17.75 -20.29 -11.30
N LYS A 160 -19.05 -19.96 -11.31
CA LYS A 160 -20.12 -20.96 -11.40
C LYS A 160 -20.61 -21.00 -12.85
N PHE A 161 -20.32 -22.09 -13.54
CA PHE A 161 -20.82 -22.32 -14.90
C PHE A 161 -22.27 -22.79 -14.88
N ASP A 162 -23.07 -22.38 -15.86
CA ASP A 162 -24.51 -22.70 -15.88
C ASP A 162 -24.76 -24.21 -16.05
N ASN A 163 -23.83 -24.90 -16.73
CA ASN A 163 -23.88 -26.33 -16.98
C ASN A 163 -23.18 -27.16 -15.87
N SER A 164 -22.78 -26.54 -14.76
CA SER A 164 -22.09 -27.21 -13.66
C SER A 164 -22.69 -26.86 -12.31
N GLU A 165 -22.84 -27.84 -11.43
CA GLU A 165 -23.21 -27.60 -10.03
C GLU A 165 -22.02 -27.16 -9.17
N THR A 166 -20.79 -27.32 -9.67
CA THR A 166 -19.54 -27.01 -8.95
C THR A 166 -18.95 -25.66 -9.36
N TYR A 167 -18.09 -25.14 -8.49
CA TYR A 167 -17.30 -23.94 -8.74
C TYR A 167 -15.95 -24.30 -9.35
N SER A 168 -15.53 -23.54 -10.35
CA SER A 168 -14.24 -23.71 -11.02
C SER A 168 -13.33 -22.53 -10.74
N ASN A 169 -12.07 -22.79 -10.39
CA ASN A 169 -11.04 -21.77 -10.24
C ASN A 169 -10.30 -21.60 -11.58
N ILE A 170 -10.42 -20.43 -12.20
CA ILE A 170 -9.79 -20.10 -13.48
C ILE A 170 -8.79 -18.96 -13.27
N SER A 171 -7.52 -19.17 -13.63
CA SER A 171 -6.47 -18.14 -13.53
C SER A 171 -6.85 -16.84 -14.22
N PHE A 172 -6.43 -15.69 -13.65
CA PHE A 172 -6.57 -14.37 -14.28
C PHE A 172 -5.91 -14.29 -15.67
N SER A 173 -4.92 -15.14 -15.95
CA SER A 173 -4.24 -15.19 -17.24
C SER A 173 -5.03 -15.90 -18.35
N MET A 174 -6.15 -16.56 -18.03
CA MET A 174 -6.95 -17.29 -19.02
C MET A 174 -7.85 -16.33 -19.79
N LYS A 175 -7.96 -16.52 -21.12
CA LYS A 175 -8.88 -15.71 -21.94
C LYS A 175 -10.32 -16.12 -21.66
N LEU A 176 -11.14 -15.15 -21.25
CA LEU A 176 -12.58 -15.25 -21.07
C LEU A 176 -13.25 -14.18 -21.94
N GLU A 177 -14.46 -14.45 -22.42
CA GLU A 177 -15.26 -13.49 -23.19
C GLU A 177 -16.36 -12.90 -22.31
N ASN A 178 -16.61 -11.59 -22.37
CA ASN A 178 -17.71 -10.98 -21.61
C ASN A 178 -19.04 -11.26 -22.31
N GLU A 179 -20.04 -11.73 -21.57
CA GLU A 179 -21.39 -11.94 -22.10
C GLU A 179 -22.17 -10.60 -22.19
N ASN A 180 -21.80 -9.59 -21.39
CA ASN A 180 -22.51 -8.32 -21.28
C ASN A 180 -21.57 -7.12 -21.53
N SER A 181 -21.49 -6.63 -22.77
CA SER A 181 -21.06 -5.26 -23.01
C SER A 181 -22.22 -4.31 -22.69
N ASP A 182 -22.31 -3.82 -21.44
CA ASP A 182 -22.74 -2.45 -21.08
C ASP A 182 -22.89 -2.24 -19.55
N ASN A 183 -22.27 -1.15 -19.08
CA ASN A 183 -22.51 -0.36 -17.85
C ASN A 183 -21.86 -0.71 -16.47
N PHE A 184 -20.99 0.24 -16.08
CA PHE A 184 -20.35 0.60 -14.81
C PHE A 184 -21.23 0.67 -13.52
N LYS A 185 -20.70 0.24 -12.36
CA LYS A 185 -20.15 1.05 -11.22
C LYS A 185 -20.21 0.33 -9.85
N ASP A 186 -19.03 0.19 -9.24
CA ASP A 186 -18.58 0.53 -7.88
C ASP A 186 -19.49 0.32 -6.64
N ASN A 187 -18.91 -0.23 -5.56
CA ASN A 187 -18.95 0.39 -4.21
C ASN A 187 -18.07 -0.36 -3.17
N SER A 188 -17.46 0.46 -2.32
CA SER A 188 -16.57 0.15 -1.18
C SER A 188 -17.33 0.14 0.17
N ILE A 189 -16.67 -0.21 1.30
CA ILE A 189 -16.69 0.45 2.64
C ILE A 189 -15.91 -0.35 3.74
N ASP A 190 -15.13 0.41 4.54
CA ASP A 190 -14.61 0.38 5.96
C ASP A 190 -14.74 -0.86 6.89
N GLY A 191 -14.00 -1.06 8.00
CA GLY A 191 -13.08 -0.31 8.91
C GLY A 191 -12.90 -1.19 10.21
N GLN A 192 -11.81 -1.23 10.99
CA GLN A 192 -11.55 -0.43 12.22
C GLN A 192 -10.31 -0.94 13.05
N LYS A 193 -9.50 0.01 13.54
CA LYS A 193 -8.84 0.30 14.87
C LYS A 193 -7.94 -0.65 15.76
N ASN A 194 -6.88 0.01 16.30
CA ASN A 194 -6.16 -0.04 17.62
C ASN A 194 -5.11 -1.16 17.93
N LEU A 195 -3.97 -0.97 18.64
CA LEU A 195 -3.22 0.16 19.28
C LEU A 195 -1.72 -0.27 19.54
N GLU A 196 -0.81 0.71 19.44
CA GLU A 196 0.60 0.97 19.88
C GLU A 196 1.61 -0.07 20.45
N ASN A 197 2.85 0.01 19.92
CA ASN A 197 4.14 0.21 20.64
C ASN A 197 5.20 0.77 19.65
N LYS A 198 6.10 1.65 20.09
CA LYS A 198 6.84 2.65 19.27
C LYS A 198 8.37 2.48 19.38
N ILE A 199 9.09 2.42 18.26
CA ILE A 199 10.53 2.69 18.16
C ILE A 199 10.73 3.82 17.14
N ILE A 200 11.64 4.75 17.43
CA ILE A 200 11.86 5.99 16.68
C ILE A 200 13.08 5.78 15.78
N LEU A 201 12.99 6.01 14.46
CA LEU A 201 14.15 6.18 13.58
C LEU A 201 14.35 7.68 13.28
N GLU A 202 15.60 8.13 13.32
CA GLU A 202 16.03 9.52 13.30
C GLU A 202 16.86 9.78 12.05
N ILE A 203 16.31 10.46 11.04
CA ILE A 203 17.13 10.95 9.91
C ILE A 203 17.63 12.35 10.28
N LYS A 204 18.86 12.44 10.81
CA LYS A 204 19.55 13.72 10.99
C LYS A 204 20.12 14.19 9.65
N ASN A 205 19.86 15.45 9.33
CA ASN A 205 20.23 16.11 8.08
C ASN A 205 21.47 16.99 8.31
N GLU A 206 22.58 16.70 7.63
CA GLU A 206 23.61 17.69 7.35
C GLU A 206 23.37 18.19 5.92
N SER A 207 22.76 19.38 5.84
CA SER A 207 22.52 20.22 4.65
C SER A 207 21.32 19.91 3.73
N ASN A 208 20.51 20.97 3.50
CA ASN A 208 19.33 21.13 2.63
C ASN A 208 19.40 20.52 1.20
N ASN A 209 20.55 20.02 0.76
CA ASN A 209 20.71 19.37 -0.54
C ASN A 209 20.38 17.87 -0.52
N GLN A 210 20.44 17.17 0.63
CA GLN A 210 20.19 15.72 0.66
C GLN A 210 18.72 15.37 0.42
N ILE A 211 17.75 16.07 1.04
CA ILE A 211 16.32 15.83 0.79
C ILE A 211 15.95 16.14 -0.66
N LYS A 212 16.48 17.21 -1.27
CA LYS A 212 16.20 17.53 -2.68
C LYS A 212 16.78 16.48 -3.63
N ASN A 213 18.02 16.04 -3.40
CA ASN A 213 18.64 14.96 -4.18
C ASN A 213 17.96 13.61 -3.95
N TRP A 214 17.41 13.39 -2.75
CA TRP A 214 16.63 12.22 -2.40
C TRP A 214 15.25 12.22 -3.06
N ILE A 215 14.54 13.35 -3.05
CA ILE A 215 13.29 13.57 -3.81
C ILE A 215 13.55 13.34 -5.30
N GLU A 216 14.63 13.88 -5.85
CA GLU A 216 15.07 13.66 -7.23
C GLU A 216 15.40 12.20 -7.54
N SER A 217 16.06 11.48 -6.62
CA SER A 217 16.33 10.04 -6.79
C SER A 217 15.04 9.22 -6.67
N ALA A 218 14.12 9.58 -5.78
CA ALA A 218 12.84 8.90 -5.59
C ALA A 218 11.92 9.10 -6.80
N LYS A 219 11.98 10.26 -7.48
CA LYS A 219 11.33 10.48 -8.79
C LYS A 219 11.77 9.46 -9.85
N LYS A 220 12.95 8.85 -9.73
CA LYS A 220 13.43 7.82 -10.68
C LYS A 220 12.72 6.47 -10.53
N TYR A 221 12.03 6.26 -9.41
CA TYR A 221 11.32 5.02 -9.07
C TYR A 221 9.78 5.20 -9.01
N ILE A 222 9.29 6.36 -9.46
CA ILE A 222 7.88 6.70 -9.71
C ILE A 222 7.71 6.80 -11.23
#